data_AF-A0A9D9PGA5-F1
#
_entry.id   AF-A0A9D9PGA5-F1
#
_cell.length_a   1.000
_cell.length_b   1.000
_cell.length_c   1.000
_cell.angle_alpha   90.00
_cell.angle_beta   90.00
_cell.angle_gamma   90.00
#
_symmetry.space_group_name_H-M   'P 1'
#
loop_
_entity.id
_entity.type
_entity.pdbx_description
1 polymer ?
#
loop_
_entity_poly.entity_id
_entity_poly.type
_entity_poly.pdbx_seq_one_letter_code
_entity_poly.pdbx_strand_id
1 'polypeptide(L)'
;MASTNTTTSSADVALKVDAPRSVDRYAQLALSDTAIEYEEKYPYSTSTATIVENGLSGVVANVSERFNGTTDLEETVQLLLSNTTIYAAMVKIAIDDESATDESGIYNAVLRHISDQPKTFFQAKLLQYVLNAKHVTVDMSDVKWQVLPELVAEHGLPIASGEVEPAVNTLLDIVYERGELYYYLDRYIQNGDIDEIEFTQSIKEKMLDRLVTLNLKIDPEKFDAGAYDEYFALAYHEAQTGGSATDDPIDLIYSKGGQSTWDFSVDRFETVEKQGISKNNILAAGALDYVYYIGEVMRVFDVANVLVLRWASGLLDIPDGTTASALYRFHKRRDERSTPEERAMLYKRVLNKGEGQVLSRMSVNSDFTTLWDQFISEVMQYIQKTERKAYWSNWYDSGVSNARIYQLTRDLQYNLSDHMTGMAHLQVTEDYNHLQEALEIVNSEDVRNYFGGRRQSLWNTIERICSEEFGSAPNTETIKTLAVDGNTIFQWIANFNESSVTSSQFEALLAAVEAWVLARETVEGSPRQRSPKTLPAASPPPPRNDTRNDNGDGFIAYEYESTSGDNNLAGSAVGNDEFDRW
;
A
#
# COMPACT_ATOMS: atom_id res chain seq x y z
N MET A 1 56.06 9.23 37.86
CA MET A 1 55.39 9.78 36.65
C MET A 1 56.06 9.18 35.43
N ALA A 2 55.56 8.03 34.98
CA ALA A 2 55.95 7.41 33.71
C ALA A 2 54.74 7.57 32.78
N SER A 3 54.91 8.34 31.71
CA SER A 3 53.91 8.50 30.65
C SER A 3 53.94 7.23 29.80
N THR A 4 53.02 6.30 30.05
CA THR A 4 52.77 5.17 29.16
C THR A 4 52.10 5.70 27.89
N ASN A 5 52.86 5.73 26.79
CA ASN A 5 52.29 5.89 25.45
C ASN A 5 51.43 4.66 25.15
N THR A 6 50.12 4.80 25.31
CA THR A 6 49.15 3.79 24.90
C THR A 6 49.14 3.73 23.38
N THR A 7 49.83 2.76 22.78
CA THR A 7 49.67 2.43 21.36
C THR A 7 48.23 2.00 21.14
N THR A 8 47.45 2.86 20.48
CA THR A 8 46.07 2.58 20.06
C THR A 8 46.06 1.31 19.22
N SER A 9 45.35 0.28 19.68
CA SER A 9 45.22 -1.00 18.97
C SER A 9 44.46 -0.79 17.65
N SER A 10 44.69 -1.62 16.64
CA SER A 10 43.88 -1.60 15.41
C SER A 10 42.40 -1.85 15.69
N ALA A 11 42.07 -2.56 16.77
CA ALA A 11 40.70 -2.73 17.25
C ALA A 11 40.09 -1.43 17.79
N ASP A 12 40.86 -0.58 18.48
CA ASP A 12 40.37 0.70 19.02
C ASP A 12 39.97 1.67 17.91
N VAL A 13 40.61 1.57 16.74
CA VAL A 13 40.26 2.37 15.56
C VAL A 13 38.96 1.87 14.91
N ALA A 14 38.70 0.56 14.97
CA ALA A 14 37.55 -0.08 14.36
C ALA A 14 36.24 0.07 15.17
N LEU A 15 36.33 0.16 16.50
CA LEU A 15 35.18 0.25 17.40
C LEU A 15 34.67 1.70 17.55
N LYS A 16 34.08 2.26 16.49
CA LYS A 16 33.59 3.66 16.48
C LYS A 16 32.18 3.78 15.96
N VAL A 17 31.23 3.86 16.89
CA VAL A 17 29.83 4.21 16.60
C VAL A 17 29.54 5.60 17.16
N ASP A 18 28.94 6.45 16.35
CA ASP A 18 28.59 7.82 16.73
C ASP A 18 27.45 7.81 17.75
N ALA A 19 27.65 8.54 18.86
CA ALA A 19 26.61 8.71 19.87
C ALA A 19 25.46 9.60 19.34
N PRO A 20 24.24 9.43 19.86
CA PRO A 20 23.13 10.34 19.59
C PRO A 20 23.49 11.79 19.95
N ARG A 21 22.89 12.75 19.24
CA ARG A 21 23.23 14.18 19.35
C ARG A 21 22.92 14.79 20.73
N SER A 22 21.95 14.23 21.44
CA SER A 22 21.47 14.72 22.72
C SER A 22 21.15 13.52 23.59
N VAL A 23 21.78 13.43 24.77
CA VAL A 23 21.60 12.32 25.71
C VAL A 23 21.35 12.89 27.09
N ASP A 24 20.28 12.41 27.73
CA ASP A 24 19.90 12.80 29.08
C ASP A 24 20.97 12.41 30.10
N ARG A 25 21.03 13.18 31.20
CA ARG A 25 21.96 12.89 32.30
C ARG A 25 21.73 11.51 32.91
N TYR A 26 20.49 11.07 33.07
CA TYR A 26 20.20 9.74 33.62
C TYR A 26 20.62 8.64 32.66
N ALA A 27 20.46 8.85 31.34
CA ALA A 27 20.95 7.94 30.31
C ALA A 27 22.48 7.83 30.32
N GLN A 28 23.20 8.93 30.55
CA GLN A 28 24.67 8.88 30.70
C GLN A 28 25.11 8.08 31.94
N LEU A 29 24.41 8.23 33.07
CA LEU A 29 24.70 7.46 34.29
C LEU A 29 24.39 5.97 34.09
N ALA A 30 23.25 5.64 33.48
CA ALA A 30 22.87 4.27 33.15
C ALA A 30 23.86 3.62 32.16
N LEU A 31 24.34 4.37 31.17
CA LEU A 31 25.35 3.92 30.23
C LEU A 31 26.67 3.60 30.94
N SER A 32 27.09 4.45 31.89
CA SER A 32 28.30 4.23 32.69
C SER A 32 28.21 2.94 33.51
N ASP A 33 27.10 2.71 34.21
CA ASP A 33 26.89 1.48 34.99
C ASP A 33 26.84 0.23 34.10
N THR A 34 26.17 0.35 32.94
CA THR A 34 26.11 -0.74 31.96
C THR A 34 27.50 -1.06 31.43
N ALA A 35 28.33 -0.06 31.16
CA ALA A 35 29.71 -0.27 30.72
C ALA A 35 30.56 -0.94 31.81
N ILE A 36 30.37 -0.61 33.09
CA ILE A 36 31.07 -1.27 34.21
C ILE A 36 30.66 -2.74 34.31
N GLU A 37 29.37 -3.04 34.28
CA GLU A 37 28.84 -4.41 34.31
C GLU A 37 29.42 -5.27 33.16
N TYR A 38 29.51 -4.69 31.96
CA TYR A 38 30.04 -5.39 30.80
C TYR A 38 31.57 -5.45 30.78
N GLU A 39 32.29 -4.50 31.38
CA GLU A 39 33.75 -4.62 31.60
C GLU A 39 34.07 -5.76 32.56
N GLU A 40 33.26 -5.96 33.61
CA GLU A 40 33.45 -7.05 34.56
C GLU A 40 33.20 -8.43 33.91
N LYS A 41 32.16 -8.56 33.09
CA LYS A 41 31.82 -9.81 32.38
C LYS A 41 32.72 -10.08 31.17
N TYR A 42 33.05 -9.04 30.41
CA TYR A 42 33.76 -9.13 29.14
C TYR A 42 34.84 -8.04 29.06
N PRO A 43 35.96 -8.19 29.79
CA PRO A 43 36.99 -7.16 29.89
C PRO A 43 37.44 -6.64 28.52
N TYR A 44 37.48 -5.32 28.34
CA TYR A 44 37.78 -4.66 27.06
C TYR A 44 39.07 -5.19 26.42
N SER A 45 40.11 -5.41 27.23
CA SER A 45 41.39 -5.98 26.79
C SER A 45 41.26 -7.37 26.16
N THR A 46 40.38 -8.21 26.70
CA THR A 46 40.14 -9.57 26.18
C THR A 46 39.28 -9.50 24.92
N SER A 47 38.24 -8.66 24.92
CA SER A 47 37.36 -8.46 23.77
C SER A 47 38.09 -7.91 22.55
N THR A 48 38.95 -6.91 22.73
CA THR A 48 39.79 -6.37 21.65
C THR A 48 40.86 -7.36 21.19
N ALA A 49 41.46 -8.15 22.10
CA ALA A 49 42.38 -9.21 21.74
C ALA A 49 41.71 -10.26 20.84
N THR A 50 40.50 -10.71 21.16
CA THR A 50 39.73 -11.66 20.33
C THR A 50 39.51 -11.12 18.91
N ILE A 51 39.19 -9.83 18.74
CA ILE A 51 39.02 -9.20 17.42
C ILE A 51 40.33 -9.22 16.62
N VAL A 52 41.45 -8.88 17.26
CA VAL A 52 42.77 -8.81 16.61
C VAL A 52 43.28 -10.21 16.26
N GLU A 53 43.16 -11.18 17.17
CA GLU A 53 43.61 -12.56 16.97
C GLU A 53 42.89 -13.25 15.81
N ASN A 54 41.60 -12.94 15.61
CA ASN A 54 40.82 -13.45 14.47
C ASN A 54 41.03 -12.62 13.17
N GLY A 55 41.83 -11.56 13.20
CA GLY A 55 42.06 -10.71 12.02
C GLY A 55 40.83 -9.92 11.57
N LEU A 56 39.86 -9.69 12.44
CA LEU A 56 38.54 -9.12 12.11
C LEU A 56 38.48 -7.60 12.21
N SER A 57 39.58 -6.91 12.55
CA SER A 57 39.58 -5.45 12.74
C SER A 57 39.02 -4.67 11.53
N GLY A 58 39.30 -5.11 10.30
CA GLY A 58 38.75 -4.48 9.09
C GLY A 58 37.25 -4.72 8.92
N VAL A 59 36.78 -5.93 9.24
CA VAL A 59 35.34 -6.27 9.18
C VAL A 59 34.56 -5.47 10.22
N VAL A 60 35.08 -5.39 11.45
CA VAL A 60 34.47 -4.59 12.53
C VAL A 60 34.42 -3.11 12.17
N ALA A 61 35.44 -2.57 11.49
CA ALA A 61 35.43 -1.18 11.03
C ALA A 61 34.30 -0.94 10.02
N ASN A 62 34.09 -1.84 9.05
CA ASN A 62 32.96 -1.73 8.11
C ASN A 62 31.61 -1.84 8.82
N VAL A 63 31.48 -2.74 9.80
CA VAL A 63 30.26 -2.87 10.61
C VAL A 63 29.96 -1.56 11.37
N SER A 64 30.99 -0.92 11.93
CA SER A 64 30.85 0.39 12.59
C SER A 64 30.41 1.49 11.63
N GLU A 65 30.99 1.55 10.42
CA GLU A 65 30.55 2.49 9.38
C GLU A 65 29.09 2.24 8.97
N ARG A 66 28.69 0.97 8.86
CA ARG A 66 27.31 0.59 8.58
C ARG A 66 26.34 1.03 9.68
N PHE A 67 26.70 0.88 10.95
CA PHE A 67 25.90 1.42 12.05
C PHE A 67 25.74 2.94 11.95
N ASN A 68 26.82 3.67 11.68
CA ASN A 68 26.78 5.13 11.52
C ASN A 68 25.98 5.60 10.29
N GLY A 69 25.91 4.77 9.24
CA GLY A 69 25.14 5.05 8.03
C GLY A 69 23.66 4.66 8.10
N THR A 70 23.22 3.92 9.14
CA THR A 70 21.84 3.45 9.27
C THR A 70 20.97 4.53 9.90
N THR A 71 19.99 5.06 9.18
CA THR A 71 19.07 6.10 9.68
C THR A 71 18.03 5.60 10.67
N ASP A 72 17.75 4.30 10.65
CA ASP A 72 16.63 3.70 11.39
C ASP A 72 17.10 2.93 12.64
N LEU A 73 18.34 3.16 13.08
CA LEU A 73 18.87 2.55 14.30
C LEU A 73 18.21 3.19 15.53
N GLU A 74 17.65 2.37 16.42
CA GLU A 74 17.07 2.85 17.67
C GLU A 74 18.12 3.64 18.48
N GLU A 75 17.75 4.83 18.96
CA GLU A 75 18.68 5.73 19.65
C GLU A 75 19.31 5.07 20.90
N THR A 76 18.56 4.25 21.64
CA THR A 76 19.06 3.48 22.79
C THR A 76 20.19 2.53 22.37
N VAL A 77 19.99 1.82 21.26
CA VAL A 77 20.98 0.87 20.72
C VAL A 77 22.20 1.63 20.22
N GLN A 78 21.99 2.73 19.51
CA GLN A 78 23.07 3.62 19.06
C GLN A 78 23.89 4.15 20.25
N LEU A 79 23.25 4.59 21.32
CA LEU A 79 23.91 5.05 22.53
C LEU A 79 24.76 3.94 23.18
N LEU A 80 24.21 2.74 23.31
CA LEU A 80 24.93 1.61 23.90
C LEU A 80 26.16 1.22 23.05
N LEU A 81 26.01 1.17 21.73
CA LEU A 81 27.10 0.85 20.80
C LEU A 81 28.16 1.96 20.71
N SER A 82 27.79 3.22 21.01
CA SER A 82 28.76 4.31 21.09
C SER A 82 29.77 4.15 22.24
N ASN A 83 29.44 3.32 23.25
CA ASN A 83 30.39 2.94 24.28
C ASN A 83 31.28 1.78 23.78
N THR A 84 32.58 2.06 23.66
CA THR A 84 33.57 1.11 23.11
C THR A 84 33.64 -0.19 23.90
N THR A 85 33.39 -0.17 25.20
CA THR A 85 33.45 -1.36 26.08
C THR A 85 32.29 -2.29 25.78
N ILE A 86 31.08 -1.74 25.75
CA ILE A 86 29.86 -2.49 25.43
C ILE A 86 29.96 -3.03 24.01
N TYR A 87 30.38 -2.21 23.04
CA TYR A 87 30.48 -2.63 21.65
C TYR A 87 31.54 -3.73 21.45
N ALA A 88 32.71 -3.61 22.09
CA ALA A 88 33.73 -4.66 22.05
C ALA A 88 33.20 -5.98 22.64
N ALA A 89 32.46 -5.92 23.75
CA ALA A 89 31.82 -7.09 24.34
C ALA A 89 30.80 -7.74 23.39
N MET A 90 29.96 -6.95 22.71
CA MET A 90 28.99 -7.49 21.75
C MET A 90 29.66 -8.17 20.56
N VAL A 91 30.73 -7.58 20.03
CA VAL A 91 31.51 -8.20 18.95
C VAL A 91 32.18 -9.48 19.43
N LYS A 92 32.70 -9.52 20.66
CA LYS A 92 33.26 -10.74 21.26
C LYS A 92 32.22 -11.85 21.34
N ILE A 93 31.02 -11.54 21.85
CA ILE A 93 29.91 -12.52 21.96
C ILE A 93 29.53 -13.03 20.56
N ALA A 94 29.42 -12.15 19.56
CA ALA A 94 29.15 -12.56 18.18
C ALA A 94 30.19 -13.53 17.61
N ILE A 95 31.47 -13.35 17.96
CA ILE A 95 32.56 -14.25 17.53
C ILE A 95 32.51 -15.57 18.31
N ASP A 96 32.41 -15.51 19.63
CA ASP A 96 32.54 -16.69 20.50
C ASP A 96 31.30 -17.60 20.42
N ASP A 97 30.10 -17.02 20.46
CA ASP A 97 28.85 -17.78 20.56
C ASP A 97 28.27 -18.13 19.18
N GLU A 98 28.39 -17.22 18.21
CA GLU A 98 27.81 -17.40 16.86
C GLU A 98 28.86 -17.71 15.78
N SER A 99 30.16 -17.71 16.10
CA SER A 99 31.24 -17.89 15.12
C SER A 99 31.13 -16.91 13.93
N ALA A 100 30.64 -15.70 14.17
CA ALA A 100 30.43 -14.71 13.12
C ALA A 100 31.77 -14.14 12.64
N THR A 101 32.12 -14.40 11.37
CA THR A 101 33.39 -13.96 10.77
C THR A 101 33.24 -12.94 9.65
N ASP A 102 32.02 -12.76 9.11
CA ASP A 102 31.74 -11.79 8.04
C ASP A 102 30.96 -10.57 8.55
N GLU A 103 30.92 -9.52 7.73
CA GLU A 103 30.30 -8.23 8.08
C GLU A 103 28.81 -8.36 8.43
N SER A 104 28.05 -9.16 7.68
CA SER A 104 26.61 -9.32 7.90
C SER A 104 26.32 -10.17 9.13
N GLY A 105 27.12 -11.22 9.35
CA GLY A 105 27.05 -12.05 10.55
C GLY A 105 27.30 -11.23 11.81
N ILE A 106 28.40 -10.47 11.86
CA ILE A 106 28.76 -9.64 13.01
C ILE A 106 27.71 -8.55 13.24
N TYR A 107 27.28 -7.85 12.18
CA TYR A 107 26.25 -6.80 12.29
C TYR A 107 24.94 -7.33 12.91
N ASN A 108 24.42 -8.45 12.39
CA ASN A 108 23.15 -9.03 12.86
C ASN A 108 23.26 -9.61 14.28
N ALA A 109 24.38 -10.28 14.60
CA ALA A 109 24.61 -10.83 15.93
C ALA A 109 24.74 -9.72 16.98
N VAL A 110 25.49 -8.65 16.68
CA VAL A 110 25.61 -7.48 17.57
C VAL A 110 24.24 -6.85 17.82
N LEU A 111 23.42 -6.64 16.78
CA LEU A 111 22.07 -6.09 16.94
C LEU A 111 21.15 -6.97 17.80
N ARG A 112 21.26 -8.29 17.66
CA ARG A 112 20.46 -9.23 18.44
C ARG A 112 20.88 -9.21 19.91
N HIS A 113 22.18 -9.33 20.17
CA HIS A 113 22.71 -9.38 21.54
C HIS A 113 22.58 -8.06 22.28
N ILE A 114 22.73 -6.92 21.59
CA ILE A 114 22.57 -5.60 22.23
C ILE A 114 21.11 -5.36 22.65
N SER A 115 20.16 -5.85 21.86
CA SER A 115 18.72 -5.68 22.11
C SER A 115 18.17 -6.56 23.23
N ASP A 116 18.95 -7.55 23.69
CA ASP A 116 18.57 -8.47 24.77
C ASP A 116 19.05 -7.93 26.14
N GLN A 117 20.10 -8.53 26.71
CA GLN A 117 20.55 -8.21 28.07
C GLN A 117 21.09 -6.78 28.28
N PRO A 118 21.94 -6.21 27.40
CA PRO A 118 22.52 -4.88 27.61
C PRO A 118 21.46 -3.79 27.63
N LYS A 119 20.51 -3.82 26.69
CA LYS A 119 19.40 -2.87 26.62
C LYS A 119 18.50 -2.98 27.84
N THR A 120 18.13 -4.20 28.24
CA THR A 120 17.28 -4.43 29.42
C THR A 120 17.96 -3.93 30.70
N PHE A 121 19.26 -4.22 30.88
CA PHE A 121 20.01 -3.74 32.04
C PHE A 121 20.14 -2.21 32.05
N PHE A 122 20.41 -1.62 30.89
CA PHE A 122 20.47 -0.17 30.72
C PHE A 122 19.16 0.51 31.09
N GLN A 123 18.02 0.02 30.57
CA GLN A 123 16.70 0.57 30.87
C GLN A 123 16.36 0.41 32.36
N ALA A 124 16.70 -0.72 32.98
CA ALA A 124 16.51 -0.92 34.42
C ALA A 124 17.33 0.07 35.26
N LYS A 125 18.58 0.35 34.87
CA LYS A 125 19.42 1.35 35.53
C LYS A 125 18.89 2.76 35.33
N LEU A 126 18.47 3.09 34.11
CA LEU A 126 17.86 4.36 33.77
C LEU A 126 16.65 4.66 34.65
N LEU A 127 15.74 3.69 34.76
CA LEU A 127 14.58 3.74 35.63
C LEU A 127 14.98 3.91 37.10
N GLN A 128 15.91 3.09 37.59
CA GLN A 128 16.40 3.15 38.96
C GLN A 128 16.93 4.55 39.32
N TYR A 129 17.66 5.20 38.42
CA TYR A 129 18.19 6.54 38.66
C TYR A 129 17.09 7.59 38.82
N VAL A 130 16.06 7.54 37.98
CA VAL A 130 14.92 8.47 38.08
C VAL A 130 14.12 8.21 39.36
N LEU A 131 13.84 6.94 39.68
CA LEU A 131 13.12 6.58 40.90
C LEU A 131 13.86 7.05 42.16
N ASN A 132 15.17 6.84 42.21
CA ASN A 132 16.01 7.32 43.31
C ASN A 132 16.00 8.85 43.42
N ALA A 133 16.07 9.57 42.29
CA ALA A 133 16.00 11.02 42.27
C ALA A 133 14.64 11.56 42.76
N LYS A 134 13.56 10.79 42.52
CA LYS A 134 12.20 11.10 43.00
C LYS A 134 11.87 10.54 44.38
N HIS A 135 12.82 9.83 45.02
CA HIS A 135 12.60 9.14 46.28
C HIS A 135 11.42 8.14 46.25
N VAL A 136 11.15 7.54 45.09
CA VAL A 136 10.12 6.50 44.94
C VAL A 136 10.74 5.15 45.31
N THR A 137 10.14 4.47 46.27
CA THR A 137 10.57 3.12 46.67
C THR A 137 9.70 2.10 45.95
N VAL A 138 10.32 1.29 45.09
CA VAL A 138 9.65 0.18 44.41
C VAL A 138 9.79 -1.07 45.27
N ASP A 139 8.66 -1.63 45.67
CA ASP A 139 8.59 -2.90 46.39
C ASP A 139 8.01 -3.96 45.46
N MET A 140 8.85 -4.85 44.94
CA MET A 140 8.42 -5.91 44.02
C MET A 140 7.50 -6.94 44.69
N SER A 141 7.36 -6.92 46.02
CA SER A 141 6.36 -7.73 46.72
C SER A 141 4.94 -7.14 46.64
N ASP A 142 4.82 -5.85 46.33
CA ASP A 142 3.54 -5.20 46.08
C ASP A 142 3.16 -5.38 44.60
N VAL A 143 1.97 -5.91 44.40
CA VAL A 143 1.42 -6.39 43.14
C VAL A 143 1.45 -5.32 42.06
N LYS A 144 1.19 -4.06 42.40
CA LYS A 144 1.14 -2.97 41.42
C LYS A 144 2.49 -2.71 40.75
N TRP A 145 3.60 -3.01 41.43
CA TRP A 145 4.94 -2.78 40.89
C TRP A 145 5.44 -3.92 40.00
N GLN A 146 4.78 -5.08 40.02
CA GLN A 146 5.19 -6.23 39.23
C GLN A 146 5.05 -6.01 37.72
N VAL A 147 4.16 -5.09 37.31
CA VAL A 147 3.92 -4.74 35.90
C VAL A 147 4.94 -3.74 35.34
N LEU A 148 5.75 -3.11 36.20
CA LEU A 148 6.69 -2.07 35.80
C LEU A 148 7.74 -2.52 34.77
N PRO A 149 8.36 -3.72 34.87
CA PRO A 149 9.29 -4.21 33.86
C PRO A 149 8.65 -4.40 32.48
N GLU A 150 7.41 -4.90 32.44
CA GLU A 150 6.67 -5.12 31.19
C GLU A 150 6.29 -3.78 30.54
N LEU A 151 5.79 -2.82 31.32
CA LEU A 151 5.49 -1.48 30.82
C LEU A 151 6.72 -0.77 30.24
N VAL A 152 7.89 -0.95 30.85
CA VAL A 152 9.17 -0.41 30.35
C VAL A 152 9.60 -1.09 29.06
N ALA A 153 9.40 -2.41 28.94
CA ALA A 153 9.70 -3.14 27.71
C ALA A 153 8.77 -2.74 26.56
N GLU A 154 7.49 -2.51 26.86
CA GLU A 154 6.46 -2.12 25.89
C GLU A 154 6.63 -0.68 25.40
N HIS A 155 6.75 0.27 26.32
CA HIS A 155 6.77 1.71 25.97
C HIS A 155 8.17 2.22 25.67
N GLY A 156 9.21 1.51 26.10
CA GLY A 156 10.58 1.99 26.08
C GLY A 156 10.81 3.19 27.01
N LEU A 157 12.06 3.67 27.05
CA LEU A 157 12.41 4.90 27.72
C LEU A 157 13.21 5.77 26.74
N PRO A 158 12.74 6.98 26.42
CA PRO A 158 13.48 7.89 25.57
C PRO A 158 14.79 8.28 26.27
N ILE A 159 15.86 8.45 25.50
CA ILE A 159 17.19 8.79 26.03
C ILE A 159 17.59 10.24 25.75
N ALA A 160 16.77 10.98 25.01
CA ALA A 160 17.02 12.37 24.67
C ALA A 160 16.94 13.27 25.91
N SER A 161 17.76 14.33 25.90
CA SER A 161 17.89 15.25 27.04
C SER A 161 16.54 15.86 27.45
N GLY A 162 16.15 15.65 28.70
CA GLY A 162 14.92 16.15 29.29
C GLY A 162 13.69 15.24 29.12
N GLU A 163 13.80 14.13 28.38
CA GLU A 163 12.64 13.26 28.08
C GLU A 163 12.53 12.04 28.98
N VAL A 164 13.64 11.57 29.57
CA VAL A 164 13.65 10.39 30.44
C VAL A 164 12.69 10.56 31.62
N GLU A 165 12.79 11.69 32.33
CA GLU A 165 12.01 11.90 33.56
C GLU A 165 10.50 11.99 33.29
N PRO A 166 10.01 12.77 32.30
CA PRO A 166 8.61 12.74 31.89
C PRO A 166 8.11 11.35 31.54
N ALA A 167 8.88 10.57 30.77
CA ALA A 167 8.48 9.22 30.37
C ALA A 167 8.33 8.29 31.58
N VAL A 168 9.28 8.32 32.53
CA VAL A 168 9.16 7.55 33.77
C VAL A 168 7.96 8.01 34.60
N ASN A 169 7.60 9.30 34.61
CA ASN A 169 6.39 9.75 35.30
C ASN A 169 5.13 9.17 34.68
N THR A 170 5.04 9.16 33.34
CA THR A 170 3.90 8.53 32.65
C THR A 170 3.78 7.06 33.05
N LEU A 171 4.89 6.33 33.10
CA LEU A 171 4.89 4.93 33.56
C LEU A 171 4.47 4.79 35.03
N LEU A 172 4.93 5.69 35.89
CA LEU A 172 4.54 5.71 37.30
C LEU A 172 3.04 6.03 37.45
N ASP A 173 2.51 6.99 36.70
CA ASP A 173 1.10 7.34 36.70
C ASP A 173 0.25 6.13 36.27
N ILE A 174 0.67 5.40 35.23
CA ILE A 174 0.03 4.14 34.82
C ILE A 174 0.08 3.11 35.96
N VAL A 175 1.22 2.92 36.61
CA VAL A 175 1.35 1.97 37.73
C VAL A 175 0.48 2.38 38.92
N TYR A 176 0.41 3.66 39.25
CA TYR A 176 -0.41 4.15 40.36
C TYR A 176 -1.92 4.11 40.07
N GLU A 177 -2.32 4.37 38.82
CA GLU A 177 -3.73 4.38 38.42
C GLU A 177 -4.27 2.98 38.07
N ARG A 178 -3.43 2.12 37.48
CA ARG A 178 -3.86 0.88 36.82
C ARG A 178 -3.10 -0.37 37.25
N GLY A 179 -2.00 -0.24 38.00
CA GLY A 179 -1.06 -1.34 38.25
C GLY A 179 -1.67 -2.56 38.93
N GLU A 180 -2.59 -2.37 39.89
CA GLU A 180 -3.32 -3.49 40.50
C GLU A 180 -4.25 -4.18 39.50
N LEU A 181 -5.00 -3.40 38.71
CA LEU A 181 -5.96 -3.92 37.74
C LEU A 181 -5.28 -4.67 36.60
N TYR A 182 -4.10 -4.22 36.17
CA TYR A 182 -3.30 -4.87 35.14
C TYR A 182 -2.90 -6.28 35.57
N TYR A 183 -2.37 -6.43 36.79
CA TYR A 183 -2.04 -7.74 37.35
C TYR A 183 -3.23 -8.70 37.40
N TYR A 184 -4.39 -8.23 37.88
CA TYR A 184 -5.58 -9.07 37.98
C TYR A 184 -6.19 -9.37 36.61
N LEU A 185 -6.03 -8.49 35.61
CA LEU A 185 -6.44 -8.77 34.25
C LEU A 185 -5.63 -9.91 33.64
N ASP A 186 -4.31 -9.88 33.74
CA ASP A 186 -3.49 -10.98 33.21
C ASP A 186 -3.76 -12.29 33.94
N ARG A 187 -3.97 -12.23 35.26
CA ARG A 187 -4.36 -13.41 36.03
C ARG A 187 -5.75 -13.94 35.65
N TYR A 188 -6.69 -13.06 35.30
CA TYR A 188 -8.00 -13.44 34.78
C TYR A 188 -7.88 -14.10 33.40
N ILE A 189 -7.03 -13.56 32.51
CA ILE A 189 -6.78 -14.13 31.18
C ILE A 189 -6.17 -15.54 31.30
N GLN A 190 -5.20 -15.72 32.19
CA GLN A 190 -4.52 -17.01 32.38
C GLN A 190 -5.42 -18.08 33.00
N ASN A 191 -6.41 -17.70 33.80
CA ASN A 191 -7.29 -18.64 34.52
C ASN A 191 -8.72 -18.70 33.95
N GLY A 192 -9.03 -17.88 32.94
CA GLY A 192 -10.37 -17.72 32.40
C GLY A 192 -10.75 -18.78 31.37
N ASP A 193 -12.04 -18.85 31.05
CA ASP A 193 -12.60 -19.75 30.04
C ASP A 193 -12.43 -19.25 28.59
N ILE A 194 -11.91 -18.03 28.42
CA ILE A 194 -11.69 -17.37 27.12
C ILE A 194 -10.23 -17.60 26.70
N ASP A 195 -10.01 -18.00 25.45
CA ASP A 195 -8.67 -18.24 24.92
C ASP A 195 -7.80 -16.97 24.96
N GLU A 196 -6.55 -17.09 25.41
CA GLU A 196 -5.59 -15.99 25.54
C GLU A 196 -5.38 -15.26 24.21
N ILE A 197 -5.49 -15.97 23.08
CA ILE A 197 -5.38 -15.40 21.72
C ILE A 197 -6.44 -14.33 21.44
N GLU A 198 -7.61 -14.39 22.10
CA GLU A 198 -8.69 -13.42 21.91
C GLU A 198 -8.42 -12.08 22.62
N PHE A 199 -7.42 -12.02 23.52
CA PHE A 199 -7.04 -10.82 24.25
C PHE A 199 -5.92 -10.05 23.56
N THR A 200 -6.25 -9.44 22.41
CA THR A 200 -5.34 -8.49 21.76
C THR A 200 -4.99 -7.31 22.67
N GLN A 201 -3.85 -6.65 22.44
CA GLN A 201 -3.42 -5.51 23.26
C GLN A 201 -4.50 -4.41 23.36
N SER A 202 -5.16 -4.10 22.25
CA SER A 202 -6.25 -3.11 22.21
C SER A 202 -7.46 -3.53 23.06
N ILE A 203 -7.76 -4.84 23.13
CA ILE A 203 -8.83 -5.35 23.98
C ILE A 203 -8.43 -5.22 25.45
N LYS A 204 -7.20 -5.59 25.82
CA LYS A 204 -6.69 -5.45 27.18
C LYS A 204 -6.75 -3.98 27.65
N GLU A 205 -6.33 -3.04 26.82
CA GLU A 205 -6.39 -1.60 27.14
C GLU A 205 -7.83 -1.12 27.38
N LYS A 206 -8.76 -1.47 26.49
CA LYS A 206 -10.18 -1.11 26.64
C LYS A 206 -10.82 -1.75 27.87
N MET A 207 -10.44 -2.99 28.19
CA MET A 207 -10.86 -3.65 29.41
C MET A 207 -10.36 -2.90 30.65
N LEU A 208 -9.09 -2.50 30.66
CA LEU A 208 -8.51 -1.73 31.75
C LEU A 208 -9.20 -0.37 31.92
N ASP A 209 -9.43 0.36 30.83
CA ASP A 209 -10.16 1.65 30.88
C ASP A 209 -11.55 1.48 31.50
N ARG A 210 -12.24 0.38 31.17
CA ARG A 210 -13.53 0.06 31.77
C ARG A 210 -13.41 -0.30 33.25
N LEU A 211 -12.47 -1.14 33.63
CA LEU A 211 -12.25 -1.55 35.03
C LEU A 211 -11.87 -0.34 35.91
N VAL A 212 -11.08 0.60 35.37
CA VAL A 212 -10.75 1.89 36.00
C VAL A 212 -12.01 2.74 36.17
N THR A 213 -12.86 2.82 35.13
CA THR A 213 -14.14 3.55 35.19
C THR A 213 -15.08 2.99 36.25
N LEU A 214 -15.07 1.67 36.45
CA LEU A 214 -15.82 1.00 37.51
C LEU A 214 -15.23 1.23 38.91
N ASN A 215 -14.03 1.80 39.01
CA ASN A 215 -13.31 2.10 40.24
C ASN A 215 -13.24 0.87 41.17
N LEU A 216 -12.95 -0.28 40.58
CA LEU A 216 -12.90 -1.57 41.26
C LEU A 216 -11.69 -1.64 42.18
N LYS A 217 -11.94 -1.94 43.47
CA LYS A 217 -10.90 -2.31 44.43
C LYS A 217 -10.94 -3.83 44.62
N ILE A 218 -9.92 -4.51 44.11
CA ILE A 218 -9.88 -5.97 44.07
C ILE A 218 -9.28 -6.49 45.37
N ASP A 219 -10.04 -7.34 46.06
CA ASP A 219 -9.59 -8.10 47.22
C ASP A 219 -9.02 -9.46 46.73
N PRO A 220 -7.74 -9.78 47.00
CA PRO A 220 -7.09 -10.97 46.45
C PRO A 220 -7.82 -12.28 46.77
N GLU A 221 -8.33 -12.44 48.00
CA GLU A 221 -9.00 -13.68 48.43
C GLU A 221 -10.34 -13.87 47.73
N LYS A 222 -11.02 -12.76 47.40
CA LYS A 222 -12.30 -12.78 46.69
C LYS A 222 -12.12 -12.91 45.18
N PHE A 223 -11.03 -12.39 44.63
CA PHE A 223 -10.64 -12.61 43.24
C PHE A 223 -10.42 -14.10 42.97
N ASP A 224 -9.66 -14.77 43.82
CA ASP A 224 -9.40 -16.21 43.67
C ASP A 224 -10.66 -17.08 43.85
N ALA A 225 -11.70 -16.54 44.48
CA ALA A 225 -13.01 -17.18 44.62
C ALA A 225 -13.98 -16.87 43.46
N GLY A 226 -13.53 -16.14 42.42
CA GLY A 226 -14.33 -15.79 41.23
C GLY A 226 -15.32 -14.64 41.45
N ALA A 227 -15.20 -13.88 42.55
CA ALA A 227 -16.17 -12.84 42.89
C ALA A 227 -16.16 -11.63 41.93
N TYR A 228 -15.14 -11.55 41.06
CA TYR A 228 -14.97 -10.43 40.13
C TYR A 228 -15.10 -10.83 38.65
N ASP A 229 -15.32 -12.11 38.35
CA ASP A 229 -15.33 -12.63 36.97
C ASP A 229 -16.38 -11.93 36.11
N GLU A 230 -17.54 -11.59 36.68
CA GLU A 230 -18.60 -10.85 35.99
C GLU A 230 -18.14 -9.45 35.53
N TYR A 231 -17.31 -8.77 36.31
CA TYR A 231 -16.80 -7.44 35.93
C TYR A 231 -15.77 -7.52 34.81
N PHE A 232 -14.89 -8.53 34.85
CA PHE A 232 -13.91 -8.75 33.79
C PHE A 232 -14.58 -9.24 32.49
N ALA A 233 -15.57 -10.13 32.58
CA ALA A 233 -16.36 -10.58 31.43
C ALA A 233 -17.17 -9.42 30.81
N LEU A 234 -17.75 -8.55 31.63
CA LEU A 234 -18.43 -7.35 31.15
C LEU A 234 -17.46 -6.39 30.44
N ALA A 235 -16.29 -6.14 31.04
CA ALA A 235 -15.26 -5.31 30.43
C ALA A 235 -14.78 -5.88 29.10
N TYR A 236 -14.62 -7.21 28.99
CA TYR A 236 -14.25 -7.89 27.74
C TYR A 236 -15.33 -7.73 26.66
N HIS A 237 -16.60 -7.96 27.02
CA HIS A 237 -17.71 -7.81 26.08
C HIS A 237 -17.82 -6.36 25.57
N GLU A 238 -17.73 -5.37 26.46
CA GLU A 238 -17.76 -3.96 26.07
C GLU A 238 -16.55 -3.55 25.22
N ALA A 239 -15.36 -4.09 25.52
CA ALA A 239 -14.15 -3.91 24.73
C ALA A 239 -14.29 -4.48 23.30
N GLN A 240 -14.96 -5.62 23.14
CA GLN A 240 -15.27 -6.22 21.84
C GLN A 240 -16.30 -5.42 21.04
N THR A 241 -17.37 -4.95 21.70
CA THR A 241 -18.48 -4.26 21.02
C THR A 241 -18.23 -2.77 20.76
N GLY A 242 -17.06 -2.23 21.14
CA GLY A 242 -16.73 -0.83 20.94
C GLY A 242 -17.54 0.11 21.83
N GLY A 243 -17.69 -0.20 23.12
CA GLY A 243 -18.16 0.75 24.13
C GLY A 243 -19.54 1.38 23.85
N SER A 244 -20.61 0.60 23.89
CA SER A 244 -21.97 1.17 24.00
C SER A 244 -22.22 1.72 25.40
N ALA A 245 -21.80 2.96 25.63
CA ALA A 245 -22.30 3.80 26.71
C ALA A 245 -23.00 5.03 26.11
N THR A 246 -24.29 4.84 25.79
CA THR A 246 -25.36 5.86 25.84
C THR A 246 -24.99 7.27 25.40
N ASP A 247 -24.98 7.51 24.08
CA ASP A 247 -25.01 8.88 23.55
C ASP A 247 -25.86 8.92 22.25
N ASP A 248 -27.01 8.23 22.27
CA ASP A 248 -27.99 8.35 21.19
C ASP A 248 -28.89 9.58 21.43
N PRO A 249 -28.86 10.62 20.56
CA PRO A 249 -29.68 11.81 20.70
C PRO A 249 -31.19 11.54 20.66
N ILE A 250 -31.62 10.33 20.29
CA ILE A 250 -33.02 9.90 20.34
C ILE A 250 -33.51 9.72 21.78
N ASP A 251 -32.64 9.30 22.72
CA ASP A 251 -33.01 9.11 24.13
C ASP A 251 -33.26 10.43 24.87
N LEU A 252 -32.70 11.54 24.37
CA LEU A 252 -32.95 12.91 24.86
C LEU A 252 -34.38 13.41 24.57
N ILE A 253 -35.08 12.84 23.59
CA ILE A 253 -36.46 13.22 23.25
C ILE A 253 -37.45 12.77 24.34
N TYR A 254 -37.10 11.75 25.12
CA TYR A 254 -37.95 11.19 26.17
C TYR A 254 -37.61 11.69 27.59
N SER A 255 -36.49 12.41 27.78
CA SER A 255 -36.10 12.98 29.08
C SER A 255 -36.49 14.46 29.19
N LYS A 256 -37.48 14.76 30.04
CA LYS A 256 -37.98 16.12 30.24
C LYS A 256 -36.96 16.96 31.03
N GLY A 257 -36.11 17.71 30.32
CA GLY A 257 -35.16 18.66 30.91
C GLY A 257 -33.67 18.37 30.71
N GLY A 258 -33.29 17.39 29.88
CA GLY A 258 -31.89 17.12 29.54
C GLY A 258 -31.30 18.21 28.64
N GLN A 259 -30.18 18.80 29.05
CA GLN A 259 -29.30 19.54 28.14
C GLN A 259 -28.41 18.52 27.41
N SER A 260 -28.24 18.69 26.10
CA SER A 260 -27.33 17.87 25.29
C SER A 260 -25.90 18.00 25.81
N THR A 261 -25.29 16.88 26.22
CA THR A 261 -23.87 16.77 26.58
C THR A 261 -22.97 16.57 25.35
N TRP A 262 -23.56 16.28 24.19
CA TRP A 262 -22.83 16.12 22.94
C TRP A 262 -22.11 17.41 22.55
N ASP A 263 -20.79 17.33 22.38
CA ASP A 263 -19.89 18.45 22.03
C ASP A 263 -19.73 18.63 20.51
N PHE A 264 -20.56 17.95 19.72
CA PHE A 264 -20.47 17.89 18.26
C PHE A 264 -19.20 17.23 17.73
N SER A 265 -18.39 16.59 18.59
CA SER A 265 -17.40 15.65 18.10
C SER A 265 -18.13 14.48 17.47
N VAL A 266 -17.73 14.17 16.24
CA VAL A 266 -18.22 13.02 15.51
C VAL A 266 -17.17 11.94 15.63
N ASP A 267 -17.62 10.70 15.86
CA ASP A 267 -16.76 9.56 15.59
C ASP A 267 -16.28 9.66 14.15
N ARG A 268 -14.97 9.74 13.99
CA ARG A 268 -14.34 9.85 12.67
C ARG A 268 -14.16 8.48 12.03
N PHE A 269 -14.53 7.40 12.73
CA PHE A 269 -14.26 6.03 12.32
C PHE A 269 -12.78 5.86 11.96
N GLU A 270 -11.89 6.54 12.71
CA GLU A 270 -10.44 6.49 12.52
C GLU A 270 -9.88 5.10 12.90
N THR A 271 -10.62 4.34 13.71
CA THR A 271 -10.51 2.88 13.68
C THR A 271 -11.01 2.43 12.32
N VAL A 272 -10.08 2.26 11.40
CA VAL A 272 -10.33 1.62 10.11
C VAL A 272 -10.94 0.25 10.43
N GLU A 273 -12.27 0.13 10.43
CA GLU A 273 -12.89 -1.09 9.95
C GLU A 273 -12.24 -1.28 8.59
N LYS A 274 -11.24 -2.17 8.52
CA LYS A 274 -10.57 -2.52 7.27
C LYS A 274 -11.66 -3.17 6.42
N GLN A 275 -12.47 -2.35 5.75
CA GLN A 275 -13.22 -2.77 4.58
C GLN A 275 -12.19 -3.43 3.68
N GLY A 276 -12.33 -4.75 3.53
CA GLY A 276 -11.25 -5.61 3.10
C GLY A 276 -10.86 -5.31 1.65
N ILE A 277 -9.85 -4.46 1.45
CA ILE A 277 -9.22 -4.30 0.15
C ILE A 277 -8.60 -5.64 -0.22
N SER A 278 -9.16 -6.29 -1.24
CA SER A 278 -8.64 -7.54 -1.78
C SER A 278 -7.77 -7.24 -2.98
N LYS A 279 -6.45 -7.27 -2.75
CA LYS A 279 -5.44 -7.12 -3.81
C LYS A 279 -5.68 -8.07 -4.99
N ASN A 280 -6.04 -9.32 -4.72
CA ASN A 280 -6.27 -10.33 -5.74
C ASN A 280 -7.49 -9.98 -6.61
N ASN A 281 -8.53 -9.39 -6.03
CA ASN A 281 -9.71 -8.95 -6.78
C ASN A 281 -9.33 -7.84 -7.77
N ILE A 282 -8.49 -6.89 -7.35
CA ILE A 282 -8.04 -5.80 -8.23
C ILE A 282 -7.15 -6.32 -9.36
N LEU A 283 -6.21 -7.24 -9.05
CA LEU A 283 -5.36 -7.87 -10.06
C LEU A 283 -6.19 -8.70 -11.06
N ALA A 284 -7.20 -9.43 -10.59
CA ALA A 284 -8.11 -10.16 -11.44
C ALA A 284 -8.92 -9.21 -12.34
N ALA A 285 -9.35 -8.05 -11.84
CA ALA A 285 -10.01 -7.03 -12.66
C ALA A 285 -9.10 -6.48 -13.77
N GLY A 286 -7.80 -6.29 -13.47
CA GLY A 286 -6.80 -5.93 -14.48
C GLY A 286 -6.59 -7.01 -15.55
N ALA A 287 -6.55 -8.29 -15.13
CA ALA A 287 -6.50 -9.40 -16.06
C ALA A 287 -7.76 -9.48 -16.93
N LEU A 288 -8.95 -9.24 -16.36
CA LEU A 288 -10.20 -9.17 -17.11
C LEU A 288 -10.17 -8.04 -18.16
N ASP A 289 -9.65 -6.86 -17.82
CA ASP A 289 -9.51 -5.75 -18.76
C ASP A 289 -8.54 -6.07 -19.91
N TYR A 290 -7.44 -6.74 -19.58
CA TYR A 290 -6.50 -7.26 -20.58
C TYR A 290 -7.17 -8.25 -21.53
N VAL A 291 -7.96 -9.19 -20.99
CA VAL A 291 -8.71 -10.16 -21.79
C VAL A 291 -9.75 -9.48 -22.67
N TYR A 292 -10.43 -8.45 -22.18
CA TYR A 292 -11.37 -7.67 -22.98
C TYR A 292 -10.69 -7.05 -24.22
N TYR A 293 -9.57 -6.34 -24.03
CA TYR A 293 -8.89 -5.66 -25.14
C TYR A 293 -8.24 -6.64 -26.12
N ILE A 294 -7.49 -7.64 -25.65
CA ILE A 294 -6.79 -8.57 -26.55
C ILE A 294 -7.75 -9.63 -27.10
N GLY A 295 -8.65 -10.16 -26.27
CA GLY A 295 -9.62 -11.18 -26.66
C GLY A 295 -10.71 -10.65 -27.58
N GLU A 296 -11.45 -9.62 -27.14
CA GLU A 296 -12.63 -9.11 -27.85
C GLU A 296 -12.28 -8.00 -28.83
N VAL A 297 -11.61 -6.93 -28.39
CA VAL A 297 -11.38 -5.75 -29.24
C VAL A 297 -10.38 -6.05 -30.37
N MET A 298 -9.31 -6.79 -30.06
CA MET A 298 -8.36 -7.28 -31.07
C MET A 298 -8.84 -8.57 -31.77
N ARG A 299 -9.89 -9.20 -31.26
CA ARG A 299 -10.56 -10.39 -31.83
C ARG A 299 -9.70 -11.65 -31.87
N VAL A 300 -8.81 -11.84 -30.90
CA VAL A 300 -7.95 -13.02 -30.84
C VAL A 300 -8.75 -14.33 -30.71
N PHE A 301 -9.87 -14.32 -29.98
CA PHE A 301 -10.74 -15.50 -29.90
C PHE A 301 -11.31 -15.90 -31.27
N ASP A 302 -11.79 -14.91 -32.03
CA ASP A 302 -12.33 -15.13 -33.38
C ASP A 302 -11.25 -15.64 -34.34
N VAL A 303 -10.05 -15.05 -34.28
CA VAL A 303 -8.91 -15.46 -35.11
C VAL A 303 -8.54 -16.92 -34.86
N ALA A 304 -8.49 -17.36 -33.60
CA ALA A 304 -8.21 -18.75 -33.28
C ALA A 304 -9.31 -19.71 -33.80
N ASN A 305 -10.59 -19.32 -33.66
CA ASN A 305 -11.70 -20.09 -34.21
C ASN A 305 -11.63 -20.19 -35.75
N VAL A 306 -11.29 -19.11 -36.44
CA VAL A 306 -11.05 -19.09 -37.90
C VAL A 306 -9.93 -20.06 -38.28
N LEU A 307 -8.81 -20.05 -37.55
CA LEU A 307 -7.68 -20.94 -37.85
C LEU A 307 -8.08 -22.41 -37.72
N VAL A 308 -8.87 -22.76 -36.70
CA VAL A 308 -9.46 -24.10 -36.57
C VAL A 308 -10.35 -24.43 -37.77
N LEU A 309 -11.21 -23.50 -38.19
CA LEU A 309 -12.12 -23.72 -39.33
C LEU A 309 -11.36 -23.89 -40.65
N ARG A 310 -10.35 -23.05 -40.91
CA ARG A 310 -9.50 -23.14 -42.11
C ARG A 310 -8.69 -24.44 -42.12
N TRP A 311 -8.18 -24.88 -40.97
CA TRP A 311 -7.47 -26.14 -40.85
C TRP A 311 -8.40 -27.34 -41.09
N ALA A 312 -9.58 -27.35 -40.43
CA ALA A 312 -10.57 -28.41 -40.59
C ALA A 312 -11.15 -28.52 -42.01
N SER A 313 -11.22 -27.41 -42.75
CA SER A 313 -11.65 -27.36 -44.15
C SER A 313 -10.53 -27.66 -45.16
N GLY A 314 -9.29 -27.81 -44.71
CA GLY A 314 -8.12 -28.02 -45.58
C GLY A 314 -7.64 -26.77 -46.32
N LEU A 315 -8.15 -25.58 -45.97
CA LEU A 315 -7.68 -24.29 -46.50
C LEU A 315 -6.36 -23.84 -45.87
N LEU A 316 -6.02 -24.39 -44.72
CA LEU A 316 -4.76 -24.16 -44.01
C LEU A 316 -4.06 -25.50 -43.82
N ASP A 317 -2.94 -25.69 -44.51
CA ASP A 317 -2.13 -26.90 -44.43
C ASP A 317 -1.12 -26.76 -43.29
N ILE A 318 -1.35 -27.51 -42.20
CA ILE A 318 -0.47 -27.55 -41.02
C ILE A 318 0.02 -28.98 -40.86
N PRO A 319 1.35 -29.20 -40.87
CA PRO A 319 1.92 -30.52 -40.65
C PRO A 319 1.53 -31.13 -39.30
N ASP A 320 1.56 -32.46 -39.21
CA ASP A 320 1.41 -33.17 -37.95
C ASP A 320 2.46 -32.69 -36.94
N GLY A 321 2.01 -32.23 -35.77
CA GLY A 321 2.90 -31.62 -34.79
C GLY A 321 2.17 -30.93 -33.65
N THR A 322 2.89 -30.02 -32.98
CA THR A 322 2.39 -29.27 -31.82
C THR A 322 1.25 -28.32 -32.20
N THR A 323 1.36 -27.62 -33.33
CA THR A 323 0.33 -26.71 -33.84
C THR A 323 -0.98 -27.42 -34.17
N ALA A 324 -0.92 -28.53 -34.92
CA ALA A 324 -2.09 -29.35 -35.23
C ALA A 324 -2.76 -29.90 -33.96
N SER A 325 -1.96 -30.33 -32.98
CA SER A 325 -2.47 -30.81 -31.69
C SER A 325 -3.15 -29.69 -30.89
N ALA A 326 -2.59 -28.47 -30.90
CA ALA A 326 -3.17 -27.30 -30.23
C ALA A 326 -4.50 -26.88 -30.87
N LEU A 327 -4.56 -26.82 -32.21
CA LEU A 327 -5.81 -26.55 -32.95
C LEU A 327 -6.88 -27.60 -32.65
N TYR A 328 -6.52 -28.88 -32.65
CA TYR A 328 -7.46 -29.95 -32.31
C TYR A 328 -7.98 -29.85 -30.88
N ARG A 329 -7.10 -29.57 -29.90
CA ARG A 329 -7.49 -29.39 -28.50
C ARG A 329 -8.41 -28.18 -28.32
N PHE A 330 -8.07 -27.06 -28.94
CA PHE A 330 -8.88 -25.83 -28.91
C PHE A 330 -10.28 -26.04 -29.51
N HIS A 331 -10.36 -26.80 -30.61
CA HIS A 331 -11.64 -27.21 -31.19
C HIS A 331 -12.44 -28.14 -30.28
N LYS A 332 -11.76 -29.14 -29.67
CA LYS A 332 -12.41 -30.17 -28.87
C LYS A 332 -12.96 -29.62 -27.55
N ARG A 333 -12.30 -28.63 -26.96
CA ARG A 333 -12.69 -27.99 -25.69
C ARG A 333 -13.63 -26.80 -25.89
N ARG A 334 -14.20 -26.58 -27.07
CA ARG A 334 -15.09 -25.43 -27.33
C ARG A 334 -16.28 -25.34 -26.38
N ASP A 335 -16.83 -26.47 -25.96
CA ASP A 335 -17.98 -26.53 -25.05
C ASP A 335 -17.58 -26.30 -23.58
N GLU A 336 -16.27 -26.34 -23.27
CA GLU A 336 -15.70 -26.05 -21.96
C GLU A 336 -15.27 -24.59 -21.82
N ARG A 337 -15.31 -23.80 -22.91
CA ARG A 337 -14.89 -22.40 -22.93
C ARG A 337 -16.07 -21.48 -22.67
N SER A 338 -15.83 -20.38 -21.95
CA SER A 338 -16.82 -19.31 -21.80
C SER A 338 -17.27 -18.79 -23.16
N THR A 339 -18.58 -18.67 -23.38
CA THR A 339 -19.11 -18.10 -24.62
C THR A 339 -18.86 -16.59 -24.69
N PRO A 340 -18.91 -15.96 -25.89
CA PRO A 340 -18.81 -14.51 -26.00
C PRO A 340 -19.81 -13.76 -25.12
N GLU A 341 -21.03 -14.28 -24.97
CA GLU A 341 -22.09 -13.70 -24.14
C GLU A 341 -21.74 -13.80 -22.65
N GLU A 342 -21.20 -14.94 -22.21
CA GLU A 342 -20.76 -15.15 -20.83
C GLU A 342 -19.61 -14.20 -20.46
N ARG A 343 -18.63 -14.03 -21.36
CA ARG A 343 -17.54 -13.06 -21.16
C ARG A 343 -18.06 -11.63 -21.18
N ALA A 344 -18.98 -11.30 -22.10
CA ALA A 344 -19.60 -9.97 -22.17
C ALA A 344 -20.36 -9.60 -20.89
N MET A 345 -21.08 -10.55 -20.29
CA MET A 345 -21.71 -10.38 -18.97
C MET A 345 -20.66 -10.10 -17.89
N LEU A 346 -19.54 -10.80 -17.89
CA LEU A 346 -18.47 -10.62 -16.91
C LEU A 346 -17.81 -9.24 -17.04
N TYR A 347 -17.47 -8.80 -18.26
CA TYR A 347 -16.93 -7.45 -18.52
C TYR A 347 -17.90 -6.36 -18.02
N LYS A 348 -19.20 -6.55 -18.27
CA LYS A 348 -20.22 -5.59 -17.84
C LYS A 348 -20.37 -5.59 -16.33
N ARG A 349 -20.43 -6.77 -15.71
CA ARG A 349 -20.57 -6.93 -14.25
C ARG A 349 -19.46 -6.21 -13.48
N VAL A 350 -18.20 -6.40 -13.88
CA VAL A 350 -17.04 -5.92 -13.11
C VAL A 350 -16.57 -4.53 -13.55
N LEU A 351 -16.46 -4.29 -14.86
CA LEU A 351 -15.84 -3.09 -15.42
C LEU A 351 -16.86 -2.19 -16.15
N ASN A 352 -18.11 -2.61 -16.26
CA ASN A 352 -19.15 -1.95 -17.04
C ASN A 352 -18.75 -1.67 -18.51
N LYS A 353 -17.85 -2.50 -19.06
CA LYS A 353 -17.37 -2.42 -20.43
C LYS A 353 -18.20 -3.30 -21.38
N GLY A 354 -18.24 -2.90 -22.65
CA GLY A 354 -18.95 -3.60 -23.72
C GLY A 354 -20.47 -3.44 -23.70
N GLU A 355 -21.09 -4.07 -24.69
CA GLU A 355 -22.54 -4.00 -24.99
C GLU A 355 -23.29 -5.30 -24.60
N GLY A 356 -22.66 -6.15 -23.78
CA GLY A 356 -23.26 -7.41 -23.33
C GLY A 356 -24.54 -7.21 -22.52
N GLN A 357 -25.56 -8.02 -22.79
CA GLN A 357 -26.78 -8.05 -21.98
C GLN A 357 -26.52 -8.81 -20.68
N VAL A 358 -26.96 -8.25 -19.55
CA VAL A 358 -26.82 -8.86 -18.23
C VAL A 358 -28.12 -9.52 -17.78
N LEU A 359 -28.00 -10.54 -16.92
CA LEU A 359 -29.16 -11.18 -16.31
C LEU A 359 -29.91 -10.21 -15.38
N SER A 360 -31.24 -10.34 -15.28
CA SER A 360 -32.13 -9.42 -14.54
C SER A 360 -31.80 -9.22 -13.05
N ARG A 361 -30.94 -10.05 -12.45
CA ARG A 361 -30.51 -9.95 -11.03
C ARG A 361 -28.99 -9.78 -10.86
N MET A 362 -28.27 -9.57 -11.96
CA MET A 362 -26.82 -9.38 -11.92
C MET A 362 -26.54 -7.93 -11.51
N SER A 363 -25.69 -7.75 -10.49
CA SER A 363 -25.22 -6.41 -10.08
C SER A 363 -24.16 -5.94 -11.07
N VAL A 364 -24.43 -4.83 -11.76
CA VAL A 364 -23.49 -4.18 -12.68
C VAL A 364 -22.74 -3.09 -11.94
N ASN A 365 -21.42 -3.06 -12.08
CA ASN A 365 -20.58 -2.01 -11.52
C ASN A 365 -20.73 -0.68 -12.29
N SER A 366 -21.83 0.03 -12.11
CA SER A 366 -22.10 1.30 -12.80
C SER A 366 -21.07 2.38 -12.52
N ASP A 367 -20.40 2.30 -11.37
CA ASP A 367 -19.58 3.38 -10.84
C ASP A 367 -18.15 3.33 -11.36
N PHE A 368 -17.65 2.14 -11.74
CA PHE A 368 -16.28 1.94 -12.23
C PHE A 368 -15.89 2.91 -13.32
N THR A 369 -16.71 3.07 -14.36
CA THR A 369 -16.40 3.97 -15.49
C THR A 369 -16.19 5.41 -15.03
N THR A 370 -16.98 5.86 -14.06
CA THR A 370 -16.87 7.23 -13.51
C THR A 370 -15.62 7.36 -12.66
N LEU A 371 -15.36 6.40 -11.77
CA LEU A 371 -14.17 6.39 -10.92
C LEU A 371 -12.87 6.32 -11.74
N TRP A 372 -12.86 5.46 -12.77
CA TRP A 372 -11.74 5.31 -13.68
C TRP A 372 -11.46 6.60 -14.44
N ASP A 373 -12.48 7.22 -15.04
CA ASP A 373 -12.30 8.48 -15.78
C ASP A 373 -11.86 9.62 -14.87
N GLN A 374 -12.35 9.70 -13.63
CA GLN A 374 -11.90 10.69 -12.64
C GLN A 374 -10.44 10.48 -12.27
N PHE A 375 -10.04 9.24 -12.00
CA PHE A 375 -8.66 8.87 -11.70
C PHE A 375 -7.71 9.26 -12.83
N ILE A 376 -7.99 8.80 -14.05
CA ILE A 376 -7.20 9.11 -15.24
C ILE A 376 -7.12 10.63 -15.47
N SER A 377 -8.24 11.33 -15.34
CA SER A 377 -8.30 12.79 -15.51
C SER A 377 -7.48 13.55 -14.47
N GLU A 378 -7.43 13.10 -13.22
CA GLU A 378 -6.63 13.74 -12.18
C GLU A 378 -5.13 13.48 -12.40
N VAL A 379 -4.75 12.26 -12.81
CA VAL A 379 -3.36 11.94 -13.17
C VAL A 379 -2.89 12.79 -14.36
N MET A 380 -3.70 12.93 -15.41
CA MET A 380 -3.36 13.80 -16.55
C MET A 380 -3.24 15.28 -16.15
N GLN A 381 -4.10 15.76 -15.24
CA GLN A 381 -3.98 17.11 -14.69
C GLN A 381 -2.71 17.28 -13.86
N TYR A 382 -2.30 16.25 -13.13
CA TYR A 382 -1.05 16.24 -12.37
C TYR A 382 0.15 16.38 -13.31
N ILE A 383 0.22 15.57 -14.38
CA ILE A 383 1.28 15.63 -15.41
C ILE A 383 1.38 17.06 -15.98
N GLN A 384 0.25 17.64 -16.40
CA GLN A 384 0.22 19.00 -16.94
C GLN A 384 0.68 20.07 -15.93
N LYS A 385 0.34 19.92 -14.64
CA LYS A 385 0.79 20.82 -13.57
C LYS A 385 2.30 20.70 -13.36
N THR A 386 2.83 19.48 -13.36
CA THR A 386 4.27 19.23 -13.18
C THR A 386 5.10 19.75 -14.35
N GLU A 387 4.67 19.53 -15.60
CA GLU A 387 5.35 20.04 -16.79
C GLU A 387 5.34 21.58 -16.86
N ARG A 388 4.20 22.20 -16.56
CA ARG A 388 4.08 23.66 -16.51
C ARG A 388 5.01 24.27 -15.45
N LYS A 389 5.16 23.60 -14.31
CA LYS A 389 6.11 24.02 -13.27
C LYS A 389 7.56 23.93 -13.78
N ALA A 390 7.93 22.80 -14.40
CA ALA A 390 9.27 22.62 -14.99
C ALA A 390 9.60 23.70 -16.02
N TYR A 391 8.60 24.17 -16.77
CA TYR A 391 8.77 25.23 -17.77
C TYR A 391 8.88 26.65 -17.19
N TRP A 392 8.26 26.94 -16.04
CA TRP A 392 8.07 28.32 -15.54
C TRP A 392 8.82 28.68 -14.23
N SER A 393 9.34 27.72 -13.46
CA SER A 393 9.83 28.00 -12.09
C SER A 393 11.36 28.14 -11.98
N ASN A 394 11.82 29.36 -11.69
CA ASN A 394 13.15 29.70 -11.11
C ASN A 394 13.05 30.13 -9.63
N TRP A 395 11.86 30.11 -9.02
CA TRP A 395 11.64 30.58 -7.64
C TRP A 395 10.43 29.89 -7.00
N TYR A 396 10.64 29.32 -5.81
CA TYR A 396 9.73 28.65 -4.87
C TYR A 396 9.34 27.17 -5.11
N ASP A 397 9.81 26.35 -4.18
CA ASP A 397 9.69 24.90 -4.06
C ASP A 397 8.38 24.50 -3.36
N SER A 398 7.25 24.56 -4.06
CA SER A 398 6.02 23.87 -3.61
C SER A 398 5.73 22.68 -4.52
N GLY A 399 5.69 21.46 -3.97
CA GLY A 399 5.34 20.25 -4.70
C GLY A 399 3.92 20.30 -5.27
N VAL A 400 3.66 19.60 -6.37
CA VAL A 400 2.28 19.39 -6.84
C VAL A 400 1.66 18.33 -5.95
N SER A 401 0.49 18.60 -5.38
CA SER A 401 -0.18 17.64 -4.49
C SER A 401 -0.67 16.41 -5.26
N ASN A 402 -0.41 15.23 -4.71
CA ASN A 402 -0.85 13.91 -5.16
C ASN A 402 -2.02 13.34 -4.34
N ALA A 403 -2.49 14.05 -3.30
CA ALA A 403 -3.50 13.55 -2.36
C ALA A 403 -4.81 13.12 -3.04
N ARG A 404 -5.23 13.83 -4.08
CA ARG A 404 -6.46 13.48 -4.82
C ARG A 404 -6.30 12.20 -5.64
N ILE A 405 -5.12 11.95 -6.19
CA ILE A 405 -4.82 10.70 -6.90
C ILE A 405 -4.91 9.54 -5.90
N TYR A 406 -4.33 9.70 -4.71
CA TYR A 406 -4.35 8.68 -3.66
C TYR A 406 -5.77 8.36 -3.17
N GLN A 407 -6.62 9.38 -3.01
CA GLN A 407 -8.02 9.17 -2.66
C GLN A 407 -8.77 8.38 -3.74
N LEU A 408 -8.69 8.81 -5.01
CA LEU A 408 -9.36 8.13 -6.13
C LEU A 408 -8.86 6.69 -6.31
N THR A 409 -7.62 6.43 -5.93
CA THR A 409 -7.04 5.08 -5.93
C THR A 409 -7.68 4.20 -4.89
N ARG A 410 -7.87 4.69 -3.65
CA ARG A 410 -8.61 3.97 -2.62
C ARG A 410 -10.04 3.69 -3.05
N ASP A 411 -10.71 4.68 -3.63
CA ASP A 411 -12.09 4.52 -4.11
C ASP A 411 -12.18 3.40 -5.17
N LEU A 412 -11.20 3.33 -6.08
CA LEU A 412 -11.08 2.22 -7.04
C LEU A 412 -10.72 0.88 -6.37
N GLN A 413 -9.84 0.87 -5.37
CA GLN A 413 -9.50 -0.34 -4.61
C GLN A 413 -10.75 -0.94 -3.93
N TYR A 414 -11.58 -0.10 -3.32
CA TYR A 414 -12.84 -0.54 -2.69
C TYR A 414 -13.84 -1.05 -3.73
N ASN A 415 -14.10 -0.27 -4.77
CA ASN A 415 -15.03 -0.65 -5.83
C ASN A 415 -14.66 -2.00 -6.47
N LEU A 416 -13.40 -2.19 -6.85
CA LEU A 416 -12.95 -3.43 -7.48
C LEU A 416 -12.93 -4.61 -6.50
N SER A 417 -12.65 -4.36 -5.21
CA SER A 417 -12.71 -5.40 -4.18
C SER A 417 -14.12 -5.93 -3.98
N ASP A 418 -15.15 -5.07 -4.12
CA ASP A 418 -16.55 -5.46 -3.97
C ASP A 418 -17.12 -6.17 -5.22
N HIS A 419 -16.78 -5.65 -6.41
CA HIS A 419 -17.36 -6.14 -7.67
C HIS A 419 -16.63 -7.33 -8.30
N MET A 420 -15.31 -7.49 -8.07
CA MET A 420 -14.55 -8.67 -8.52
C MET A 420 -14.56 -9.77 -7.46
N THR A 421 -15.74 -10.37 -7.22
CA THR A 421 -15.96 -11.35 -6.16
C THR A 421 -16.66 -12.62 -6.64
N GLY A 422 -16.50 -13.69 -5.85
CA GLY A 422 -17.12 -14.99 -6.10
C GLY A 422 -16.61 -15.64 -7.38
N MET A 423 -17.53 -16.15 -8.21
CA MET A 423 -17.20 -16.88 -9.43
C MET A 423 -16.42 -16.05 -10.47
N ALA A 424 -16.52 -14.71 -10.42
CA ALA A 424 -15.81 -13.83 -11.35
C ALA A 424 -14.29 -14.07 -11.34
N HIS A 425 -13.71 -14.33 -10.18
CA HIS A 425 -12.28 -14.57 -10.04
C HIS A 425 -11.82 -15.85 -10.76
N LEU A 426 -12.60 -16.92 -10.68
CA LEU A 426 -12.30 -18.18 -11.38
C LEU A 426 -12.52 -18.03 -12.88
N GLN A 427 -13.61 -17.39 -13.27
CA GLN A 427 -13.96 -17.19 -14.68
C GLN A 427 -12.90 -16.35 -15.42
N VAL A 428 -12.37 -15.30 -14.81
CA VAL A 428 -11.23 -14.55 -15.38
C VAL A 428 -10.01 -15.42 -15.61
N THR A 429 -9.72 -16.33 -14.67
CA THR A 429 -8.57 -17.24 -14.78
C THR A 429 -8.76 -18.19 -15.96
N GLU A 430 -9.97 -18.73 -16.13
CA GLU A 430 -10.34 -19.58 -17.26
C GLU A 430 -10.24 -18.80 -18.59
N ASP A 431 -10.83 -17.60 -18.66
CA ASP A 431 -10.81 -16.76 -19.85
C ASP A 431 -9.39 -16.32 -20.24
N TYR A 432 -8.54 -16.02 -19.26
CA TYR A 432 -7.13 -15.70 -19.51
C TYR A 432 -6.36 -16.91 -20.04
N ASN A 433 -6.58 -18.11 -19.48
CA ASN A 433 -5.97 -19.34 -19.99
C ASN A 433 -6.43 -19.64 -21.42
N HIS A 434 -7.72 -19.43 -21.73
CA HIS A 434 -8.25 -19.56 -23.08
C HIS A 434 -7.62 -18.55 -24.04
N LEU A 435 -7.40 -17.32 -23.59
CA LEU A 435 -6.70 -16.31 -24.38
C LEU A 435 -5.25 -16.71 -24.66
N GLN A 436 -4.52 -17.24 -23.66
CA GLN A 436 -3.16 -17.72 -23.86
C GLN A 436 -3.10 -18.86 -24.87
N GLU A 437 -4.00 -19.84 -24.77
CA GLU A 437 -4.08 -20.94 -25.75
C GLU A 437 -4.35 -20.41 -27.17
N ALA A 438 -5.24 -19.43 -27.32
CA ALA A 438 -5.49 -18.78 -28.61
C ALA A 438 -4.24 -18.06 -29.13
N LEU A 439 -3.55 -17.28 -28.31
CA LEU A 439 -2.32 -16.59 -28.68
C LEU A 439 -1.20 -17.56 -29.07
N GLU A 440 -1.05 -18.68 -28.36
CA GLU A 440 -0.08 -19.74 -28.68
C GLU A 440 -0.32 -20.32 -30.08
N ILE A 441 -1.59 -20.61 -30.41
CA ILE A 441 -1.98 -21.10 -31.75
C ILE A 441 -1.62 -20.08 -32.82
N VAL A 442 -1.99 -18.81 -32.63
CA VAL A 442 -1.73 -17.75 -33.61
C VAL A 442 -0.23 -17.46 -33.76
N ASN A 443 0.55 -17.60 -32.68
CA ASN A 443 1.99 -17.36 -32.68
C ASN A 443 2.82 -18.57 -33.18
N SER A 444 2.18 -19.71 -33.43
CA SER A 444 2.86 -20.90 -33.94
C SER A 444 3.63 -20.61 -35.25
N GLU A 445 4.75 -21.30 -35.44
CA GLU A 445 5.61 -21.09 -36.60
C GLU A 445 4.86 -21.39 -37.92
N ASP A 446 4.06 -22.45 -37.95
CA ASP A 446 3.27 -22.82 -39.13
C ASP A 446 2.27 -21.70 -39.53
N VAL A 447 1.55 -21.17 -38.55
CA VAL A 447 0.58 -20.08 -38.78
C VAL A 447 1.30 -18.79 -39.18
N ARG A 448 2.41 -18.43 -38.52
CA ARG A 448 3.21 -17.24 -38.88
C ARG A 448 3.88 -17.39 -40.25
N ASN A 449 4.25 -18.59 -40.68
CA ASN A 449 4.79 -18.81 -42.02
C ASN A 449 3.72 -18.62 -43.09
N TYR A 450 2.49 -19.08 -42.82
CA TYR A 450 1.36 -18.93 -43.75
C TYR A 450 0.88 -17.47 -43.85
N PHE A 451 0.68 -16.81 -42.71
CA PHE A 451 0.04 -15.48 -42.63
C PHE A 451 1.02 -14.31 -42.40
N GLY A 452 2.19 -14.53 -41.81
CA GLY A 452 3.09 -13.44 -41.34
C GLY A 452 3.73 -12.58 -42.44
N GLY A 453 3.59 -12.94 -43.72
CA GLY A 453 4.08 -12.12 -44.83
C GLY A 453 5.58 -11.81 -44.71
N ARG A 454 5.99 -10.55 -44.93
CA ARG A 454 7.40 -10.12 -44.82
C ARG A 454 7.90 -9.96 -43.37
N ARG A 455 7.00 -9.77 -42.41
CA ARG A 455 7.31 -9.52 -41.00
C ARG A 455 6.53 -10.53 -40.17
N GLN A 456 7.15 -11.66 -39.88
CA GLN A 456 6.54 -12.80 -39.17
C GLN A 456 6.34 -12.53 -37.67
N SER A 457 5.53 -11.52 -37.32
CA SER A 457 5.11 -11.25 -35.95
C SER A 457 3.68 -11.77 -35.71
N LEU A 458 3.39 -12.07 -34.44
CA LEU A 458 2.05 -12.40 -33.95
C LEU A 458 1.02 -11.34 -34.37
N TRP A 459 1.34 -10.07 -34.16
CA TRP A 459 0.42 -8.95 -34.41
C TRP A 459 0.06 -8.79 -35.89
N ASN A 460 1.06 -8.85 -36.79
CA ASN A 460 0.80 -8.79 -38.23
C ASN A 460 -0.03 -9.99 -38.71
N THR A 461 0.16 -11.14 -38.06
CA THR A 461 -0.62 -12.36 -38.35
C THR A 461 -2.09 -12.15 -38.00
N ILE A 462 -2.37 -11.58 -36.82
CA ILE A 462 -3.72 -11.20 -36.40
C ILE A 462 -4.34 -10.19 -37.37
N GLU A 463 -3.63 -9.10 -37.69
CA GLU A 463 -4.12 -8.05 -38.60
C GLU A 463 -4.51 -8.62 -39.96
N ARG A 464 -3.66 -9.51 -40.50
CA ARG A 464 -3.90 -10.10 -41.80
C ARG A 464 -5.09 -11.05 -41.78
N ILE A 465 -5.19 -11.94 -40.78
CA ILE A 465 -6.33 -12.85 -40.66
C ILE A 465 -7.63 -12.04 -40.51
N CYS A 466 -7.61 -11.00 -39.68
CA CYS A 466 -8.77 -10.12 -39.51
C CYS A 466 -9.13 -9.36 -40.79
N SER A 467 -8.13 -8.90 -41.55
CA SER A 467 -8.38 -8.25 -42.84
C SER A 467 -8.95 -9.21 -43.88
N GLU A 468 -8.49 -10.47 -43.91
CA GLU A 468 -8.95 -11.48 -44.87
C GLU A 468 -10.36 -11.99 -44.54
N GLU A 469 -10.67 -12.22 -43.27
CA GLU A 469 -11.94 -12.84 -42.84
C GLU A 469 -13.03 -11.84 -42.50
N PHE A 470 -12.65 -10.71 -41.89
CA PHE A 470 -13.61 -9.76 -41.33
C PHE A 470 -13.63 -8.43 -42.08
N GLY A 471 -12.83 -8.29 -43.14
CA GLY A 471 -12.80 -7.09 -43.98
C GLY A 471 -12.18 -5.86 -43.32
N SER A 472 -11.65 -5.98 -42.10
CA SER A 472 -11.00 -4.88 -41.37
C SER A 472 -9.88 -5.41 -40.48
N ALA A 473 -8.70 -4.78 -40.56
CA ALA A 473 -7.60 -5.05 -39.63
C ALA A 473 -7.73 -4.16 -38.38
N PRO A 474 -7.72 -4.72 -37.16
CA PRO A 474 -7.66 -3.91 -35.95
C PRO A 474 -6.29 -3.23 -35.83
N ASN A 475 -6.25 -2.05 -35.21
CA ASN A 475 -4.97 -1.39 -34.89
C ASN A 475 -4.33 -2.11 -33.69
N THR A 476 -3.52 -3.13 -33.97
CA THR A 476 -3.02 -4.05 -32.93
C THR A 476 -2.08 -3.36 -31.94
N GLU A 477 -1.26 -2.41 -32.41
CA GLU A 477 -0.32 -1.70 -31.53
C GLU A 477 -1.08 -0.84 -30.51
N THR A 478 -2.07 -0.08 -30.95
CA THR A 478 -2.89 0.73 -30.04
C THR A 478 -3.67 -0.11 -29.04
N ILE A 479 -4.27 -1.22 -29.48
CA ILE A 479 -5.03 -2.11 -28.57
C ILE A 479 -4.09 -2.80 -27.57
N LYS A 480 -2.88 -3.16 -28.00
CA LYS A 480 -1.85 -3.71 -27.10
C LYS A 480 -1.44 -2.70 -26.04
N THR A 481 -1.22 -1.43 -26.39
CA THR A 481 -0.95 -0.36 -25.43
C THR A 481 -2.09 -0.23 -24.43
N LEU A 482 -3.35 -0.22 -24.88
CA LEU A 482 -4.52 -0.20 -23.99
C LEU A 482 -4.53 -1.36 -22.99
N ALA A 483 -4.23 -2.57 -23.45
CA ALA A 483 -4.23 -3.76 -22.60
C ALA A 483 -3.05 -3.77 -21.61
N VAL A 484 -1.84 -3.49 -22.08
CA VAL A 484 -0.61 -3.59 -21.27
C VAL A 484 -0.50 -2.45 -20.27
N ASP A 485 -0.69 -1.21 -20.71
CA ASP A 485 -0.61 -0.05 -19.83
C ASP A 485 -1.85 0.04 -18.94
N GLY A 486 -3.02 -0.38 -19.44
CA GLY A 486 -4.22 -0.56 -18.62
C GLY A 486 -3.98 -1.53 -17.46
N ASN A 487 -3.43 -2.72 -17.75
CA ASN A 487 -3.09 -3.69 -16.70
C ASN A 487 -2.00 -3.17 -15.75
N THR A 488 -1.05 -2.37 -16.23
CA THR A 488 -0.04 -1.72 -15.38
C THR A 488 -0.68 -0.74 -14.40
N ILE A 489 -1.69 0.01 -14.84
CA ILE A 489 -2.48 0.89 -13.95
C ILE A 489 -3.23 0.05 -12.90
N PHE A 490 -3.89 -1.06 -13.28
CA PHE A 490 -4.52 -1.96 -12.30
C PHE A 490 -3.53 -2.55 -11.30
N GLN A 491 -2.33 -2.93 -11.74
CA GLN A 491 -1.28 -3.40 -10.84
C GLN A 491 -0.83 -2.31 -9.87
N TRP A 492 -0.75 -1.05 -10.32
CA TRP A 492 -0.47 0.06 -9.43
C TRP A 492 -1.58 0.25 -8.39
N ILE A 493 -2.86 0.24 -8.81
CA ILE A 493 -4.01 0.33 -7.90
C ILE A 493 -3.98 -0.83 -6.88
N ALA A 494 -3.66 -2.05 -7.31
CA ALA A 494 -3.62 -3.23 -6.44
C ALA A 494 -2.49 -3.17 -5.41
N ASN A 495 -1.34 -2.60 -5.77
CA ASN A 495 -0.16 -2.50 -4.90
C ASN A 495 -0.10 -1.17 -4.13
N PHE A 496 -1.05 -0.26 -4.37
CA PHE A 496 -1.05 1.06 -3.76
C PHE A 496 -1.21 0.96 -2.24
N ASN A 497 -0.22 1.53 -1.54
CA ASN A 497 -0.24 1.81 -0.12
C ASN A 497 0.39 3.18 0.10
N GLU A 498 -0.38 4.12 0.64
CA GLU A 498 0.01 5.53 0.80
C GLU A 498 1.33 5.72 1.54
N SER A 499 1.64 4.87 2.53
CA SER A 499 2.86 4.99 3.33
C SER A 499 4.12 4.49 2.60
N SER A 500 3.99 3.78 1.47
CA SER A 500 5.10 3.08 0.83
C SER A 500 5.28 3.40 -0.67
N VAL A 501 4.58 4.40 -1.21
CA VAL A 501 4.74 4.77 -2.63
C VAL A 501 6.08 5.44 -2.86
N THR A 502 6.95 4.82 -3.67
CA THR A 502 8.21 5.43 -4.09
C THR A 502 8.02 6.38 -5.27
N SER A 503 8.93 7.35 -5.44
CA SER A 503 8.88 8.27 -6.60
C SER A 503 8.95 7.54 -7.94
N SER A 504 9.76 6.48 -8.04
CA SER A 504 9.88 5.69 -9.27
C SER A 504 8.61 4.92 -9.62
N GLN A 505 7.93 4.35 -8.62
CA GLN A 505 6.63 3.70 -8.82
C GLN A 505 5.56 4.69 -9.28
N PHE A 506 5.61 5.91 -8.73
CA PHE A 506 4.67 6.95 -9.11
C PHE A 506 4.94 7.47 -10.54
N GLU A 507 6.20 7.68 -10.94
CA GLU A 507 6.55 8.03 -12.31
C GLU A 507 6.14 6.97 -13.33
N ALA A 508 6.28 5.68 -12.97
CA ALA A 508 5.81 4.58 -13.81
C ALA A 508 4.29 4.60 -14.02
N LEU A 509 3.51 4.97 -13.00
CA LEU A 509 2.07 5.20 -13.15
C LEU A 509 1.79 6.33 -14.14
N LEU A 510 2.46 7.48 -13.99
CA LEU A 510 2.23 8.64 -14.86
C LEU A 510 2.45 8.27 -16.33
N ALA A 511 3.55 7.57 -16.62
CA ALA A 511 3.88 7.10 -17.97
C ALA A 511 2.83 6.11 -18.52
N ALA A 512 2.37 5.15 -17.70
CA ALA A 512 1.36 4.19 -18.11
C ALA A 512 0.01 4.88 -18.41
N VAL A 513 -0.42 5.82 -17.58
CA VAL A 513 -1.66 6.59 -17.80
C VAL A 513 -1.57 7.43 -19.08
N GLU A 514 -0.46 8.12 -19.30
CA GLU A 514 -0.26 8.91 -20.52
C GLU A 514 -0.33 8.05 -21.78
N ALA A 515 0.40 6.93 -21.80
CA ALA A 515 0.38 5.98 -22.92
C ALA A 515 -1.02 5.42 -23.18
N TRP A 516 -1.73 5.05 -22.10
CA TRP A 516 -3.09 4.52 -22.17
C TRP A 516 -4.09 5.56 -22.73
N VAL A 517 -4.02 6.81 -22.29
CA VAL A 517 -4.90 7.89 -22.78
C VAL A 517 -4.66 8.16 -24.27
N LEU A 518 -3.41 8.27 -24.70
CA LEU A 518 -3.07 8.48 -26.12
C LEU A 518 -3.58 7.33 -26.99
N ALA A 519 -3.45 6.10 -26.51
CA ALA A 519 -3.97 4.93 -27.21
C ALA A 519 -5.50 4.95 -27.27
N ARG A 520 -6.18 5.29 -26.18
CA ARG A 520 -7.65 5.38 -26.12
C ARG A 520 -8.20 6.41 -27.09
N GLU A 521 -7.61 7.60 -27.15
CA GLU A 521 -8.00 8.67 -28.07
C GLU A 521 -7.87 8.22 -29.55
N THR A 522 -6.90 7.36 -29.84
CA THR A 522 -6.69 6.81 -31.19
C THR A 522 -7.76 5.79 -31.58
N VAL A 523 -8.25 4.98 -30.62
CA VAL A 523 -9.34 4.02 -30.85
C VAL A 523 -10.71 4.71 -30.92
N GLU A 524 -10.93 5.74 -30.10
CA GLU A 524 -12.20 6.49 -30.03
C GLU A 524 -12.33 7.60 -31.12
N GLY A 525 -11.29 7.81 -31.93
CA GLY A 525 -11.10 9.00 -32.77
C GLY A 525 -12.16 9.28 -33.86
N SER A 526 -13.12 10.16 -33.54
CA SER A 526 -13.25 11.43 -34.25
C SER A 526 -13.11 12.56 -33.22
N PRO A 527 -12.24 13.56 -33.45
CA PRO A 527 -12.11 14.65 -32.51
C PRO A 527 -13.45 15.36 -32.44
N ARG A 528 -14.09 15.33 -31.26
CA ARG A 528 -14.96 16.46 -30.90
C ARG A 528 -14.06 17.66 -31.08
N GLN A 529 -14.27 18.44 -32.13
CA GLN A 529 -13.76 19.80 -32.22
C GLN A 529 -14.11 20.43 -30.88
N ARG A 530 -13.13 20.52 -29.97
CA ARG A 530 -13.19 21.52 -28.92
C ARG A 530 -13.15 22.80 -29.72
N SER A 531 -14.32 23.35 -29.99
CA SER A 531 -14.45 24.71 -30.49
C SER A 531 -13.45 25.54 -29.70
N PRO A 532 -12.61 26.36 -30.35
CA PRO A 532 -11.72 27.25 -29.62
C PRO A 532 -12.58 27.94 -28.58
N LYS A 533 -12.28 27.71 -27.30
CA LYS A 533 -13.00 28.35 -26.20
C LYS A 533 -12.92 29.83 -26.52
N THR A 534 -14.04 30.42 -26.93
CA THR A 534 -14.11 31.83 -27.29
C THR A 534 -13.58 32.55 -26.06
N LEU A 535 -12.46 33.25 -26.23
CA LEU A 535 -11.93 34.10 -25.16
C LEU A 535 -13.12 34.92 -24.65
N PRO A 536 -13.37 34.97 -23.33
CA PRO A 536 -14.44 35.79 -22.81
C PRO A 536 -14.24 37.19 -23.38
N ALA A 537 -15.29 37.70 -24.03
CA ALA A 537 -15.28 39.04 -24.60
C ALA A 537 -14.74 39.99 -23.54
N ALA A 538 -13.68 40.72 -23.90
CA ALA A 538 -13.07 41.70 -23.02
C ALA A 538 -14.18 42.60 -22.46
N SER A 539 -14.26 42.69 -21.13
CA SER A 539 -15.15 43.62 -20.46
C SER A 539 -15.02 45.00 -21.10
N PRO A 540 -16.13 45.70 -21.37
CA PRO A 540 -16.05 47.01 -22.00
C PRO A 540 -15.19 47.94 -21.13
N PRO A 541 -14.31 48.75 -21.74
CA PRO A 541 -13.47 49.67 -20.98
C PRO A 541 -14.37 50.66 -20.21
N PRO A 542 -13.95 51.10 -19.02
CA PRO A 542 -14.70 52.11 -18.27
C PRO A 542 -14.85 53.38 -19.12
N PRO A 543 -15.96 54.13 -18.95
CA PRO A 543 -16.26 55.28 -19.78
C PRO A 543 -15.12 56.30 -19.71
N ARG A 544 -14.47 56.54 -20.85
CA ARG A 544 -13.49 57.61 -21.02
C ARG A 544 -14.24 58.93 -21.05
N ASN A 545 -13.89 59.79 -20.08
CA ASN A 545 -14.28 61.19 -20.05
C ASN A 545 -13.95 61.87 -21.38
N ASP A 546 -14.97 62.48 -21.97
CA ASP A 546 -14.89 63.31 -23.16
C ASP A 546 -13.94 64.50 -22.96
N THR A 547 -12.85 64.50 -23.72
CA THR A 547 -12.26 65.76 -24.22
C THR A 547 -11.76 65.57 -25.64
N ARG A 548 -12.55 66.07 -26.60
CA ARG A 548 -12.18 66.77 -27.86
C ARG A 548 -10.90 66.33 -28.58
N ASN A 549 -11.03 65.81 -29.81
CA ASN A 549 -10.85 66.60 -31.05
C ASN A 549 -10.92 65.70 -32.32
N ASP A 550 -11.78 66.12 -33.25
CA ASP A 550 -11.68 66.08 -34.73
C ASP A 550 -10.59 65.24 -35.41
N ASN A 551 -11.00 64.27 -36.25
CA ASN A 551 -10.97 64.34 -37.73
C ASN A 551 -10.89 62.94 -38.41
N GLY A 552 -11.81 62.70 -39.37
CA GLY A 552 -11.50 62.13 -40.68
C GLY A 552 -11.63 60.61 -40.92
N ASP A 553 -12.54 60.28 -41.85
CA ASP A 553 -12.54 59.17 -42.85
C ASP A 553 -12.50 57.71 -42.34
N GLY A 554 -13.40 56.78 -42.67
CA GLY A 554 -14.22 56.54 -43.86
C GLY A 554 -13.84 55.16 -44.43
N PHE A 555 -14.79 54.22 -44.64
CA PHE A 555 -14.87 53.21 -45.74
C PHE A 555 -15.96 52.13 -45.54
N ILE A 556 -16.32 51.48 -46.66
CA ILE A 556 -17.63 50.92 -47.08
C ILE A 556 -17.68 49.36 -47.11
N ALA A 557 -18.90 48.83 -46.83
CA ALA A 557 -19.65 47.59 -47.18
C ALA A 557 -19.04 46.38 -47.95
N TYR A 558 -19.55 45.13 -47.69
CA TYR A 558 -20.65 44.43 -48.41
C TYR A 558 -20.82 42.93 -47.98
N GLU A 559 -22.03 42.42 -48.23
CA GLU A 559 -22.63 41.09 -47.94
C GLU A 559 -22.01 39.87 -48.67
N TYR A 560 -22.29 38.66 -48.15
CA TYR A 560 -22.52 37.46 -48.96
C TYR A 560 -23.45 36.45 -48.24
N GLU A 561 -24.57 36.11 -48.88
CA GLU A 561 -25.47 35.00 -48.53
C GLU A 561 -24.95 33.66 -49.08
N SER A 562 -25.24 32.54 -48.40
CA SER A 562 -25.60 31.30 -49.10
C SER A 562 -26.47 30.39 -48.21
N THR A 563 -27.61 29.99 -48.76
CA THR A 563 -28.58 29.00 -48.27
C THR A 563 -28.49 27.73 -49.11
N SER A 564 -28.59 26.55 -48.48
CA SER A 564 -29.09 25.26 -49.01
C SER A 564 -28.71 24.17 -48.01
N GLY A 565 -29.51 23.19 -47.61
CA GLY A 565 -30.83 22.73 -48.01
C GLY A 565 -31.06 21.39 -47.28
N ASP A 566 -32.19 21.25 -46.61
CA ASP A 566 -32.58 20.06 -45.84
C ASP A 566 -32.95 18.89 -46.76
N ASN A 567 -32.50 17.68 -46.42
CA ASN A 567 -33.08 16.43 -46.91
C ASN A 567 -33.19 15.41 -45.76
N ASN A 568 -34.42 15.20 -45.29
CA ASN A 568 -34.83 14.07 -44.48
C ASN A 568 -35.03 12.83 -45.38
N LEU A 569 -34.47 11.69 -44.98
CA LEU A 569 -34.86 10.37 -45.50
C LEU A 569 -34.83 9.34 -44.37
N ALA A 570 -35.98 8.70 -44.19
CA ALA A 570 -36.25 7.65 -43.21
C ALA A 570 -35.93 6.26 -43.77
N GLY A 571 -35.64 5.31 -42.87
CA GLY A 571 -35.94 3.88 -43.04
C GLY A 571 -34.74 2.92 -43.03
N SER A 572 -34.68 2.05 -42.02
CA SER A 572 -34.63 0.58 -42.21
C SER A 572 -34.53 -0.15 -40.86
N ALA A 573 -35.37 -1.17 -40.71
CA ALA A 573 -35.33 -2.27 -39.74
C ALA A 573 -33.97 -3.02 -39.83
N VAL A 574 -33.31 -3.43 -38.73
CA VAL A 574 -33.58 -4.57 -37.81
C VAL A 574 -33.85 -5.89 -38.53
N GLY A 575 -32.82 -6.71 -38.61
CA GLY A 575 -32.87 -8.15 -38.91
C GLY A 575 -31.81 -8.86 -38.07
N ASN A 576 -32.28 -9.65 -37.11
CA ASN A 576 -31.51 -10.68 -36.41
C ASN A 576 -31.40 -11.95 -37.28
N ASP A 577 -30.51 -12.85 -36.84
CA ASP A 577 -30.38 -14.27 -37.20
C ASP A 577 -29.36 -14.59 -38.30
N GLU A 578 -28.20 -15.12 -37.90
CA GLU A 578 -27.49 -16.29 -38.49
C GLU A 578 -25.98 -16.27 -38.14
N PHE A 579 -25.58 -16.53 -36.88
CA PHE A 579 -24.17 -16.84 -36.59
C PHE A 579 -23.93 -17.97 -35.55
N ASP A 580 -24.97 -18.58 -34.98
CA ASP A 580 -24.84 -19.55 -33.87
C ASP A 580 -24.85 -21.04 -34.28
N ARG A 581 -24.41 -21.41 -35.48
CA ARG A 581 -24.33 -22.84 -35.84
C ARG A 581 -23.16 -23.20 -36.75
N TRP A 582 -21.93 -23.17 -36.25
CA TRP A 582 -20.83 -24.04 -36.75
C TRP A 582 -19.79 -24.33 -35.66
#